data_AF-A0A814ZF42-F1
#
_entry.id   AF-A0A814ZF42-F1
#
_cell.length_a   1.000
_cell.length_b   1.000
_cell.length_c   1.000
_cell.angle_alpha   90.00
_cell.angle_beta   90.00
_cell.angle_gamma   90.00
#
_symmetry.space_group_name_H-M   'P 1'
#
loop_
_entity.id
_entity.type
_entity.pdbx_description
1 polymer ?
#
loop_
_entity_poly.entity_id
_entity_poly.type
_entity_poly.pdbx_seq_one_letter_code
_entity_poly.pdbx_strand_id
1 'polypeptide(L)'
;MFRAGTIRQMSDKNKLYHELQLQLTADDDPQLHVLTDRIESEVQGQLDKAEELYALLLEQTSEKNDRAHYHHQLYYLKNNQGDYKMAIEYYEKAFWDQRKNSSFESSFAGNFVQQHRYGLLQHQGLSESAYLFRTCS
;
A
#
# COMPACT_ATOMS: atom_id res chain seq x y z
N MET A 1 20.25 13.06 8.82
CA MET A 1 19.31 14.20 8.56
C MET A 1 19.88 15.46 9.22
N PHE A 2 19.32 16.67 9.03
CA PHE A 2 19.79 17.90 9.71
C PHE A 2 18.68 18.56 10.52
N ARG A 3 18.97 18.96 11.76
CA ARG A 3 18.11 19.83 12.60
C ARG A 3 18.58 21.26 12.46
N ALA A 4 17.63 22.17 12.19
CA ALA A 4 17.90 23.61 12.25
C ALA A 4 18.05 24.04 13.71
N GLY A 5 19.21 24.63 14.02
CA GLY A 5 19.52 25.25 15.30
C GLY A 5 19.14 26.73 15.29
N THR A 6 20.02 27.57 15.86
CA THR A 6 19.79 29.01 15.94
C THR A 6 19.91 29.67 14.57
N ILE A 7 18.95 30.56 14.26
CA ILE A 7 19.02 31.46 13.12
C ILE A 7 19.58 32.80 13.60
N ARG A 8 20.70 33.25 13.03
CA ARG A 8 21.26 34.58 13.29
C ARG A 8 21.04 35.48 12.09
N GLN A 9 20.37 36.61 12.33
CA GLN A 9 20.23 37.66 11.32
C GLN A 9 21.45 38.59 11.38
N MET A 10 22.04 38.87 10.23
CA MET A 10 23.19 39.76 10.08
C MET A 10 22.87 40.80 9.02
N SER A 11 23.16 42.07 9.31
CA SER A 11 22.95 43.17 8.36
C SER A 11 24.28 43.86 8.08
N ASP A 12 24.69 43.93 6.81
CA ASP A 12 25.82 44.75 6.37
C ASP A 12 25.48 45.50 5.09
N LYS A 13 25.77 46.81 5.07
CA LYS A 13 25.68 47.74 3.92
C LYS A 13 24.55 47.40 2.93
N ASN A 14 23.29 47.54 3.36
CA ASN A 14 22.06 47.28 2.59
C ASN A 14 21.72 45.82 2.25
N LYS A 15 22.41 44.82 2.83
CA LYS A 15 22.06 43.40 2.64
C LYS A 15 21.75 42.74 3.97
N LEU A 16 20.65 42.00 4.00
CA LEU A 16 20.23 41.18 5.12
C LEU A 16 20.60 39.72 4.83
N TYR A 17 21.37 39.12 5.70
CA TYR A 17 21.74 37.71 5.65
C TYR A 17 21.18 36.98 6.87
N HIS A 18 20.84 35.71 6.70
CA HIS A 18 20.51 34.81 7.79
C HIS A 18 21.52 33.67 7.78
N GLU A 19 22.31 33.57 8.84
CA GLU A 19 23.15 32.42 9.10
C GLU A 19 22.31 31.36 9.82
N LEU A 20 22.29 30.16 9.26
CA LEU A 20 21.57 29.02 9.81
C LEU A 20 22.58 28.00 10.35
N GLN A 21 22.50 27.70 11.64
CA GLN A 21 23.25 26.57 12.19
C GLN A 21 22.49 25.27 11.91
N LEU A 22 23.15 24.31 11.27
CA LEU A 22 22.62 22.97 11.03
C LEU A 22 23.37 21.96 11.90
N GLN A 23 22.63 21.19 12.70
CA GLN A 23 23.17 20.03 13.42
C GLN A 23 22.84 18.76 12.67
N LEU A 24 23.85 17.92 12.41
CA LEU A 24 23.63 16.57 11.91
C LEU A 24 22.89 15.78 12.99
N THR A 25 21.72 15.23 12.66
CA THR A 25 21.01 14.31 13.55
C THR A 25 21.54 12.90 13.31
N ALA A 26 21.77 12.16 14.39
CA ALA A 26 21.99 10.73 14.30
C ALA A 26 20.74 10.03 13.76
N ASP A 27 20.91 8.83 13.21
CA ASP A 27 19.82 8.07 12.61
C ASP A 27 18.74 7.65 13.64
N ASP A 28 19.07 7.71 14.94
CA ASP A 28 18.22 7.38 16.08
C ASP A 28 17.63 8.62 16.81
N ASP A 29 17.48 9.76 16.12
CA ASP A 29 16.93 10.98 16.74
C ASP A 29 15.53 10.70 17.34
N PRO A 30 15.33 10.85 18.67
CA PRO A 30 14.06 10.54 19.31
C PRO A 30 12.87 11.35 18.78
N GLN A 31 13.11 12.59 18.31
CA GLN A 31 12.03 13.40 17.73
C GLN A 31 11.63 12.89 16.34
N LEU A 32 12.58 12.31 15.59
CA LEU A 32 12.27 11.68 14.31
C LEU A 32 11.45 10.41 14.51
N HIS A 33 11.79 9.60 15.51
CA HIS A 33 10.99 8.42 15.88
C HIS A 33 9.55 8.82 16.22
N VAL A 34 9.36 9.77 17.14
CA VAL A 34 8.02 10.25 17.52
C VAL A 34 7.23 10.80 16.31
N LEU A 35 7.90 11.53 15.41
CA LEU A 35 7.26 12.03 14.20
C LEU A 35 6.86 10.90 13.25
N THR A 36 7.75 9.92 13.07
CA THR A 36 7.51 8.75 12.21
C THR A 36 6.35 7.93 12.73
N ASP A 37 6.37 7.58 14.02
CA ASP A 37 5.28 6.84 14.69
C ASP A 37 3.93 7.55 14.53
N ARG A 38 3.93 8.88 14.67
CA ARG A 38 2.72 9.68 14.49
C ARG A 38 2.22 9.63 13.05
N ILE A 39 3.11 9.81 12.06
CA ILE A 39 2.74 9.75 10.64
C ILE A 39 2.23 8.35 10.30
N GLU A 40 2.90 7.30 10.75
CA GLU A 40 2.47 5.91 10.55
C GLU A 40 1.09 5.66 11.16
N SER A 41 0.84 6.15 12.38
CA SER A 41 -0.49 6.04 13.02
C SER A 41 -1.57 6.82 12.24
N GLU A 42 -1.28 8.03 11.80
CA GLU A 42 -2.23 8.84 11.02
C GLU A 42 -2.52 8.22 9.65
N VAL A 43 -1.51 7.67 8.98
CA VAL A 43 -1.64 6.95 7.71
C VAL A 43 -2.44 5.67 7.91
N GLN A 44 -2.11 4.85 8.91
CA GLN A 44 -2.84 3.62 9.21
C GLN A 44 -4.32 3.92 9.49
N GLY A 45 -4.60 4.93 10.30
CA GLY A 45 -5.97 5.35 10.59
C GLY A 45 -6.75 5.86 9.37
N GLN A 46 -6.08 6.37 8.33
CA GLN A 46 -6.72 6.70 7.05
C GLN A 46 -6.98 5.46 6.20
N LEU A 47 -6.04 4.51 6.18
CA LEU A 47 -6.19 3.23 5.48
C LEU A 47 -7.35 2.42 6.06
N ASP A 48 -7.49 2.39 7.40
CA ASP A 48 -8.57 1.68 8.09
C ASP A 48 -9.95 2.25 7.71
N LYS A 49 -10.09 3.59 7.72
CA LYS A 49 -11.33 4.26 7.28
C LYS A 49 -11.67 3.99 5.83
N ALA A 50 -10.67 3.97 4.96
CA ALA A 50 -10.87 3.66 3.54
C ALA A 50 -11.32 2.20 3.36
N GLU A 51 -10.75 1.28 4.12
CA GLU A 51 -11.13 -0.14 4.11
C GLU A 51 -12.59 -0.33 4.56
N GLU A 52 -13.00 0.28 5.67
CA GLU A 52 -14.38 0.24 6.16
C GLU A 52 -15.37 0.78 5.11
N LEU A 53 -15.04 1.90 4.46
CA LEU A 53 -15.87 2.50 3.42
C LEU A 53 -16.05 1.55 2.23
N TYR A 54 -14.97 0.97 1.70
CA TYR A 54 -15.07 0.06 0.56
C TYR A 54 -15.75 -1.26 0.91
N ALA A 55 -15.58 -1.76 2.14
CA ALA A 55 -16.31 -2.93 2.63
C ALA A 55 -17.83 -2.65 2.67
N LEU A 56 -18.24 -1.50 3.21
CA LEU A 56 -19.66 -1.10 3.22
C LEU A 56 -20.23 -0.94 1.81
N LEU A 57 -19.48 -0.31 0.89
CA LEU A 57 -19.91 -0.15 -0.51
C LEU A 57 -20.08 -1.50 -1.22
N LEU A 58 -19.23 -2.48 -0.92
CA LEU A 58 -19.35 -3.85 -1.43
C LEU A 58 -20.60 -4.57 -0.94
N GLU A 59 -21.00 -4.35 0.32
CA GLU A 59 -22.22 -4.93 0.87
C GLU A 59 -23.48 -4.33 0.25
N GLN A 60 -23.46 -3.03 -0.03
CA GLN A 60 -24.61 -2.31 -0.58
C GLN A 60 -24.78 -2.46 -2.09
N THR A 61 -23.73 -2.85 -2.80
CA THR A 61 -23.71 -2.87 -4.27
C THR A 61 -23.96 -4.27 -4.84
N SER A 62 -25.01 -4.41 -5.65
CA SER A 62 -25.25 -5.63 -6.45
C SER A 62 -24.58 -5.59 -7.82
N GLU A 63 -24.17 -4.40 -8.30
CA GLU A 63 -23.55 -4.20 -9.59
C GLU A 63 -22.15 -4.80 -9.65
N LYS A 64 -21.93 -5.73 -10.59
CA LYS A 64 -20.69 -6.52 -10.68
C LYS A 64 -19.46 -5.69 -11.02
N ASN A 65 -19.60 -4.66 -11.86
CA ASN A 65 -18.48 -3.80 -12.24
C ASN A 65 -17.99 -2.94 -11.07
N ASP A 66 -18.93 -2.39 -10.30
CA ASP A 66 -18.63 -1.59 -9.12
C ASP A 66 -18.01 -2.47 -8.03
N ARG A 67 -18.52 -3.69 -7.83
CA ARG A 67 -17.90 -4.66 -6.92
C ARG A 67 -16.47 -5.00 -7.31
N ALA A 68 -16.20 -5.23 -8.60
CA ALA A 68 -14.85 -5.46 -9.07
C ALA A 68 -13.93 -4.26 -8.79
N HIS A 69 -14.44 -3.04 -8.99
CA HIS A 69 -13.70 -1.83 -8.68
C HIS A 69 -13.37 -1.73 -7.19
N TYR A 70 -14.34 -1.95 -6.30
CA TYR A 70 -14.12 -1.89 -4.85
C TYR A 70 -13.18 -2.98 -4.34
N HIS A 71 -13.27 -4.21 -4.87
CA HIS A 71 -12.29 -5.26 -4.59
C HIS A 71 -10.88 -4.84 -5.02
N HIS A 72 -10.72 -4.16 -6.15
CA HIS A 72 -9.41 -3.64 -6.58
C HIS A 72 -8.87 -2.54 -5.65
N GLN A 73 -9.75 -1.67 -5.13
CA GLN A 73 -9.35 -0.65 -4.14
C GLN A 73 -8.89 -1.29 -2.83
N LEU A 74 -9.60 -2.32 -2.35
CA LEU A 74 -9.21 -3.09 -1.16
C LEU A 74 -7.87 -3.82 -1.35
N TYR A 75 -7.59 -4.33 -2.56
CA TYR A 75 -6.27 -4.86 -2.89
C TYR A 75 -5.15 -3.82 -2.64
N TYR A 76 -5.29 -2.60 -3.15
CA TYR A 76 -4.28 -1.55 -2.94
C TYR A 76 -4.12 -1.18 -1.46
N LEU A 77 -5.22 -1.08 -0.71
CA LEU A 77 -5.17 -0.78 0.71
C LEU A 77 -4.41 -1.87 1.48
N LYS A 78 -4.71 -3.14 1.23
CA LYS A 78 -4.00 -4.26 1.87
C LYS A 78 -2.54 -4.35 1.46
N ASN A 79 -2.23 -4.05 0.20
CA ASN A 79 -0.85 -3.96 -0.27
C ASN A 79 -0.07 -2.85 0.45
N ASN A 80 -0.69 -1.69 0.67
CA ASN A 80 -0.08 -0.57 1.40
C ASN A 80 0.07 -0.84 2.90
N GLN A 81 -0.83 -1.62 3.49
CA GLN A 81 -0.74 -2.11 4.88
C GLN A 81 0.29 -3.25 5.04
N GLY A 82 0.84 -3.78 3.95
CA GLY A 82 1.75 -4.93 3.97
C GLY A 82 1.06 -6.29 4.14
N ASP A 83 -0.28 -6.35 4.12
CA ASP A 83 -1.01 -7.62 4.12
C ASP A 83 -1.20 -8.13 2.69
N TYR A 84 -0.12 -8.67 2.15
CA TYR A 84 -0.09 -9.15 0.76
C TYR A 84 -0.99 -10.37 0.54
N LYS A 85 -1.25 -11.16 1.59
CA LYS A 85 -2.14 -12.31 1.51
C LYS A 85 -3.57 -11.84 1.23
N MET A 86 -4.09 -10.94 2.06
CA MET A 86 -5.42 -10.37 1.85
C MET A 86 -5.48 -9.55 0.56
N ALA A 87 -4.39 -8.85 0.20
CA ALA A 87 -4.32 -8.13 -1.07
C ALA A 87 -4.57 -9.08 -2.25
N ILE A 88 -3.88 -10.22 -2.32
CA ILE A 88 -4.07 -11.22 -3.38
C ILE A 88 -5.51 -11.74 -3.40
N GLU A 89 -6.10 -12.03 -2.24
CA GLU A 89 -7.49 -12.47 -2.16
C GLU A 89 -8.46 -11.44 -2.76
N TYR A 90 -8.25 -10.15 -2.50
CA TYR A 90 -9.07 -9.08 -3.10
C TYR A 90 -8.84 -8.92 -4.60
N TYR A 91 -7.60 -9.05 -5.06
CA TYR A 91 -7.29 -9.04 -6.49
C TYR A 91 -7.99 -10.18 -7.23
N GLU A 92 -7.98 -11.38 -6.65
CA GLU A 92 -8.69 -12.55 -7.18
C GLU A 92 -10.21 -12.28 -7.25
N LYS A 93 -10.81 -11.74 -6.19
CA LYS A 93 -12.24 -11.39 -6.18
C LYS A 93 -12.59 -10.35 -7.24
N ALA A 94 -11.79 -9.29 -7.39
CA ALA A 94 -12.00 -8.27 -8.42
C ALA A 94 -11.98 -8.90 -9.83
N PHE A 95 -11.01 -9.78 -10.06
CA PHE A 95 -10.86 -10.49 -11.31
C PHE A 95 -12.06 -11.40 -11.62
N TRP A 96 -12.54 -12.17 -10.64
CA TRP A 96 -13.70 -13.05 -10.83
C TRP A 96 -15.00 -12.29 -11.05
N ASP A 97 -15.19 -11.13 -10.41
CA ASP A 97 -16.34 -10.27 -10.61
C ASP A 97 -16.35 -9.68 -12.04
N GLN A 98 -15.18 -9.32 -12.59
CA GLN A 98 -15.04 -8.95 -14.01
C GLN A 98 -15.20 -10.13 -14.96
N ARG A 99 -14.68 -11.31 -14.63
CA ARG A 99 -14.74 -12.47 -15.52
C ARG A 99 -16.15 -13.05 -15.62
N LYS A 100 -16.97 -12.98 -14.57
CA LYS A 100 -18.41 -13.27 -14.65
C LYS A 100 -19.17 -12.38 -15.65
N ASN A 101 -18.56 -11.29 -16.12
CA ASN A 101 -19.09 -10.41 -17.17
C ASN A 101 -18.69 -10.86 -18.59
N SER A 102 -17.61 -11.65 -18.74
CA SER A 102 -17.13 -12.15 -20.02
C SER A 102 -17.54 -13.61 -20.23
N SER A 103 -18.18 -13.93 -21.35
CA SER A 103 -18.59 -15.28 -21.75
C SER A 103 -17.41 -16.21 -22.14
N PHE A 104 -16.20 -15.93 -21.66
CA PHE A 104 -14.98 -16.61 -22.08
C PHE A 104 -14.33 -17.32 -20.88
N GLU A 105 -14.57 -18.62 -20.77
CA GLU A 105 -13.70 -19.47 -19.96
C GLU A 105 -12.37 -19.67 -20.68
N SER A 106 -11.27 -19.22 -20.07
CA SER A 106 -9.97 -19.77 -20.43
C SER A 106 -8.96 -19.79 -19.30
N SER A 107 -8.14 -20.85 -19.33
CA SER A 107 -7.02 -21.21 -18.46
C SER A 107 -5.88 -20.18 -18.44
N PHE A 108 -5.95 -19.13 -19.27
CA PHE A 108 -4.95 -18.07 -19.34
C PHE A 108 -5.04 -17.09 -18.16
N ALA A 109 -6.25 -16.85 -17.67
CA ALA A 109 -6.51 -16.00 -16.52
C ALA A 109 -5.95 -16.55 -15.21
N GLY A 110 -6.12 -17.86 -14.98
CA GLY A 110 -5.54 -18.54 -13.83
C GLY A 110 -4.01 -18.43 -13.85
N ASN A 111 -3.39 -18.56 -15.03
CA ASN A 111 -1.94 -18.38 -15.17
C ASN A 111 -1.47 -16.95 -14.86
N PHE A 112 -2.23 -15.90 -15.20
CA PHE A 112 -1.86 -14.52 -14.90
C PHE A 112 -1.96 -14.20 -13.40
N VAL A 113 -3.06 -14.60 -12.75
CA VAL A 113 -3.23 -14.49 -11.30
C VAL A 113 -2.14 -15.27 -10.57
N GLN A 114 -1.85 -16.49 -11.04
CA GLN A 114 -0.82 -17.35 -10.47
C GLN A 114 0.59 -16.76 -10.69
N GLN A 115 0.90 -16.23 -11.86
CA GLN A 115 2.18 -15.56 -12.15
C GLN A 115 2.37 -14.27 -11.34
N HIS A 116 1.34 -13.42 -11.20
CA HIS A 116 1.39 -12.23 -10.34
C HIS A 116 1.57 -12.61 -8.87
N ARG A 117 0.90 -13.67 -8.42
CA ARG A 117 1.10 -14.26 -7.09
C ARG A 117 2.54 -14.74 -6.88
N TYR A 118 3.15 -15.40 -7.86
CA TYR A 118 4.56 -15.82 -7.79
C TYR A 118 5.52 -14.62 -7.76
N GLY A 119 5.32 -13.61 -8.61
CA GLY A 119 6.19 -12.44 -8.67
C GLY A 119 6.20 -11.64 -7.36
N LEU A 120 5.03 -11.45 -6.75
CA LEU A 120 4.91 -10.72 -5.48
C LEU A 120 5.48 -11.50 -4.29
N LEU A 121 5.30 -12.82 -4.23
CA LEU A 121 5.87 -13.68 -3.17
C LEU A 121 7.40 -13.79 -3.27
N GLN A 122 7.95 -13.84 -4.49
CA GLN A 122 9.41 -13.90 -4.71
C GLN A 122 10.13 -12.60 -4.34
N HIS A 123 9.52 -11.44 -4.60
CA HIS A 123 10.09 -10.14 -4.22
C HIS A 123 10.21 -9.94 -2.70
N GLN A 124 9.52 -10.76 -1.89
CA GLN A 124 9.45 -10.61 -0.43
C GLN A 124 10.12 -11.73 0.36
N GLY A 125 10.86 -12.65 -0.31
CA GLY A 125 11.55 -13.75 0.38
C GLY A 125 10.62 -14.81 0.99
N LEU A 126 9.32 -14.78 0.66
CA LEU A 126 8.33 -15.75 1.10
C LEU A 126 8.27 -16.90 0.08
N SER A 127 9.38 -17.60 -0.12
CA SER A 127 9.40 -18.79 -0.97
C SER A 127 9.05 -20.04 -0.18
N GLU A 128 8.24 -20.90 -0.83
CA GLU A 128 7.96 -22.30 -0.49
C GLU A 128 6.91 -22.55 0.60
N SER A 129 5.64 -22.75 0.20
CA SER A 129 4.78 -23.77 0.85
C SER A 129 3.39 -23.96 0.21
N ALA A 130 2.99 -23.21 -0.82
CA ALA A 130 1.64 -23.37 -1.39
C ALA A 130 1.65 -23.92 -2.83
N TYR A 131 2.34 -25.03 -3.04
CA TYR A 131 1.98 -25.96 -4.11
C TYR A 131 1.17 -27.09 -3.49
N LEU A 132 -0.11 -27.19 -3.85
CA LEU A 132 -0.82 -28.44 -4.13
C LEU A 132 -2.25 -28.06 -4.55
N PHE A 133 -2.46 -27.73 -5.83
CA PHE A 133 -3.72 -28.10 -6.47
C PHE A 133 -3.41 -28.90 -7.72
N ARG A 134 -3.79 -30.18 -7.62
CA ARG A 134 -3.76 -31.19 -8.67
C ARG A 134 -4.43 -30.64 -9.92
N THR A 135 -3.71 -30.67 -11.02
CA THR A 135 -4.32 -30.97 -12.31
C THR A 135 -4.74 -32.44 -12.26
N CYS A 136 -6.02 -32.72 -12.01
CA CYS A 136 -6.60 -34.01 -12.34
C CYS A 136 -7.19 -33.91 -13.75
N SER A 137 -6.78 -34.88 -14.56
CA SER A 137 -7.03 -35.13 -15.98
C SER A 137 -8.50 -35.19 -16.39
#